data_AF-A0A813A6K3-F1
#
_entry.id   AF-A0A813A6K3-F1
#
_cell.length_a   1.000
_cell.length_b   1.000
_cell.length_c   1.000
_cell.angle_alpha   90.00
_cell.angle_beta   90.00
_cell.angle_gamma   90.00
#
_symmetry.space_group_name_H-M   'P 1'
#
loop_
_entity.id
_entity.type
_entity.pdbx_description
1 polymer ?
#
loop_
_entity_poly.entity_id
_entity_poly.type
_entity_poly.pdbx_seq_one_letter_code
_entity_poly.pdbx_strand_id
1 'polypeptide(L)'
;SQQPPPGPRGDVKGIDVLRHPEAEFHEALRAARHHVDELQARLRQMEAQQDTFLTERRDAKAVGILELPEVTLAPAACTPDEEASVTNEPTEAESSVITSKRSSSDGQLASASDSEISTDASPSPDLTAVNADAYYIFGSGMIRSGSEVQKIQLPPGLDLPIPAKHRPILGTYPNSTEMPRASQVASLSPVSTMAHMDPMAPTAPVSPIAPDRAPVGPTLMSPTAAQMDAMQKRLNQQIVEAAKAPKAEAAAKLLALAEENIDRMNAVNLSTALHRLARAWTNKQGKGQKSLARHPVVSRMVDLAEEFAERDLQNRDNSMPANCCTIIAWSCSSLSFFRSSLFAVLVKVASQGVEECQSFEITNLMWALAELCRRRPQMGKELSPSIQELVLATAPVFMKWQLDTLNVRVLTSALMSLAFFPPMDLLAHGVLIAKIVLELAVRDEELASESQVVVAAFQTLSRVDRSRRQSGGIAKDEELRMIRKRLAEYDERASSVLGGRLDLSCDKELSLGCLVTSPFFDALAAFVILFNSFVVGWEVEWDAANTQDNPVIQALSSFCNFFFLLEVLLRLTFFRCDFFTNRERRAWNLF
;
A
#
# COMPACT_ATOMS: atom_id res chain seq x y z
N SER A 1 -9.75 39.58 72.76
CA SER A 1 -10.99 38.78 72.71
C SER A 1 -11.71 39.16 71.43
N GLN A 2 -11.78 38.40 70.34
CA GLN A 2 -11.39 37.04 70.00
C GLN A 2 -10.82 37.08 68.56
N GLN A 3 -9.64 36.50 68.34
CA GLN A 3 -9.10 36.24 66.99
C GLN A 3 -9.64 34.87 66.55
N PRO A 4 -10.12 34.72 65.30
CA PRO A 4 -10.50 33.42 64.77
C PRO A 4 -9.24 32.55 64.57
N PRO A 5 -9.36 31.21 64.73
CA PRO A 5 -8.22 30.31 64.62
C PRO A 5 -7.72 30.24 63.16
N PRO A 6 -6.42 30.01 62.93
CA PRO A 6 -5.87 29.82 61.60
C PRO A 6 -6.38 28.48 61.04
N GLY A 7 -7.00 28.53 59.86
CA GLY A 7 -7.41 27.35 59.11
C GLY A 7 -6.21 26.46 58.75
N PRO A 8 -6.46 25.15 58.50
CA PRO A 8 -5.39 24.19 58.23
C PRO A 8 -4.69 24.56 56.93
N ARG A 9 -3.35 24.63 56.98
CA ARG A 9 -2.51 24.69 55.79
C ARG A 9 -2.74 23.41 54.99
N GLY A 10 -3.47 23.53 53.89
CA GLY A 10 -3.53 22.49 52.87
C GLY A 10 -2.15 22.35 52.24
N ASP A 11 -1.50 21.22 52.47
CA ASP A 11 -0.34 20.79 51.70
C ASP A 11 -0.77 20.67 50.23
N VAL A 12 -0.37 21.64 49.41
CA VAL A 12 -0.41 21.54 47.95
C VAL A 12 0.69 20.55 47.55
N LYS A 13 0.42 19.25 47.71
CA LYS A 13 1.10 18.19 46.97
C LYS A 13 0.43 18.06 45.62
N GLY A 14 1.18 18.32 44.56
CA GLY A 14 0.75 18.05 43.20
C GLY A 14 1.06 19.17 42.23
N ILE A 15 2.32 19.64 42.19
CA ILE A 15 2.84 20.09 40.91
C ILE A 15 3.12 18.80 40.16
N ASP A 16 2.16 18.38 39.32
CA ASP A 16 2.45 17.43 38.26
C ASP A 16 3.59 18.03 37.45
N VAL A 17 4.77 17.46 37.66
CA VAL A 17 5.94 17.72 36.83
C VAL A 17 5.51 17.31 35.43
N LEU A 18 5.17 18.31 34.60
CA LEU A 18 4.93 18.15 33.18
C LEU A 18 6.15 17.42 32.61
N ARG A 19 6.03 16.10 32.44
CA ARG A 19 7.05 15.32 31.75
C ARG A 19 7.19 15.94 30.37
N HIS A 20 8.42 16.31 30.03
CA HIS A 20 8.71 16.90 28.73
C HIS A 20 8.26 15.89 27.65
N PRO A 21 7.43 16.29 26.67
CA PRO A 21 6.97 15.42 25.59
C PRO A 21 8.12 14.74 24.83
N GLU A 22 9.28 15.39 24.77
CA GLU A 22 10.51 14.86 24.19
C GLU A 22 11.07 13.66 24.95
N ALA A 23 11.01 13.66 26.28
CA ALA A 23 11.48 12.54 27.09
C ALA A 23 10.60 11.30 26.89
N GLU A 24 9.28 11.49 26.83
CA GLU A 24 8.33 10.42 26.51
C GLU A 24 8.49 9.91 25.08
N PHE A 25 8.78 10.80 24.12
CA PHE A 25 9.10 10.42 22.75
C PHE A 25 10.36 9.56 22.67
N HIS A 26 11.47 9.98 23.28
CA HIS A 26 12.71 9.20 23.28
C HIS A 26 12.59 7.90 24.07
N GLU A 27 11.76 7.84 25.11
CA GLU A 27 11.46 6.59 25.82
C GLU A 27 10.61 5.66 24.95
N ALA A 28 9.59 6.17 24.26
CA ALA A 28 8.79 5.41 23.31
C ALA A 28 9.65 4.91 22.13
N LEU A 29 10.57 5.71 21.61
CA LEU A 29 11.50 5.31 20.55
C LEU A 29 12.46 4.22 21.03
N ARG A 30 12.98 4.32 22.27
CA ARG A 30 13.80 3.27 22.89
C ARG A 30 13.01 1.97 23.10
N ALA A 31 11.78 2.06 23.58
CA ALA A 31 10.90 0.91 23.76
C ALA A 31 10.53 0.28 22.41
N ALA A 32 10.29 1.10 21.39
CA ALA A 32 10.05 0.65 20.03
C ALA A 32 11.26 -0.06 19.44
N ARG A 33 12.46 0.50 19.62
CA ARG A 33 13.72 -0.13 19.19
C ARG A 33 13.90 -1.49 19.86
N HIS A 34 13.67 -1.58 21.17
CA HIS A 34 13.70 -2.85 21.88
C HIS A 34 12.64 -3.85 21.37
N HIS A 35 11.44 -3.38 21.05
CA HIS A 35 10.39 -4.23 20.48
C HIS A 35 10.74 -4.71 19.06
N VAL A 36 11.36 -3.86 18.25
CA VAL A 36 11.89 -4.24 16.94
C VAL A 36 13.02 -5.27 17.10
N ASP A 37 13.93 -5.07 18.04
CA ASP A 37 14.99 -6.03 18.34
C ASP A 37 14.40 -7.38 18.78
N GLU A 38 13.32 -7.38 19.57
CA GLU A 38 12.56 -8.59 19.95
C GLU A 38 11.90 -9.26 18.74
N LEU A 39 11.24 -8.49 17.86
CA LEU A 39 10.62 -9.01 16.64
C LEU A 39 11.66 -9.57 15.67
N GLN A 40 12.81 -8.90 15.53
CA GLN A 40 13.94 -9.40 14.75
C GLN A 40 14.52 -10.68 15.36
N ALA A 41 14.67 -10.75 16.67
CA ALA A 41 15.12 -11.96 17.35
C ALA A 41 14.15 -13.13 17.13
N ARG A 42 12.83 -12.88 17.19
CA ARG A 42 11.80 -13.89 16.86
C ARG A 42 11.85 -14.32 15.40
N LEU A 43 12.05 -13.39 14.48
CA LEU A 43 12.21 -13.71 13.06
C LEU A 43 13.43 -14.62 12.85
N ARG A 44 14.59 -14.27 13.42
CA ARG A 44 15.80 -15.11 13.38
C ARG A 44 15.58 -16.48 14.01
N GLN A 45 14.83 -16.55 15.12
CA GLN A 45 14.48 -17.82 15.75
C GLN A 45 13.58 -18.67 14.84
N MET A 46 12.60 -18.07 14.16
CA MET A 46 11.75 -18.75 13.20
C MET A 46 12.54 -19.27 11.99
N GLU A 47 13.49 -18.47 11.48
CA GLU A 47 14.41 -18.86 10.41
C GLU A 47 15.25 -20.07 10.84
N ALA A 48 15.86 -20.03 12.03
CA ALA A 48 16.64 -21.15 12.56
C ALA A 48 15.80 -22.43 12.75
N GLN A 49 14.54 -22.31 13.18
CA GLN A 49 13.63 -23.45 13.30
C GLN A 49 13.25 -24.04 11.94
N GLN A 50 13.05 -23.19 10.92
CA GLN A 50 12.77 -23.63 9.56
C GLN A 50 13.97 -24.38 8.97
N ASP A 51 15.18 -23.88 9.18
CA ASP A 51 16.41 -24.55 8.73
C ASP A 51 16.61 -25.90 9.43
N THR A 52 16.31 -25.99 10.72
CA THR A 52 16.34 -27.25 11.48
C THR A 52 15.36 -28.25 10.89
N PHE A 53 14.10 -27.84 10.64
CA PHE A 53 13.07 -28.70 10.04
C PHE A 53 13.45 -29.17 8.62
N LEU A 54 14.02 -28.29 7.80
CA LEU A 54 14.49 -28.66 6.46
C LEU A 54 15.67 -29.64 6.50
N THR A 55 16.54 -29.51 7.51
CA THR A 55 17.66 -30.43 7.74
C THR A 55 17.15 -31.80 8.17
N GLU A 56 16.26 -31.87 9.17
CA GLU A 56 15.63 -33.11 9.61
C GLU A 56 14.88 -33.82 8.47
N ARG A 57 14.19 -33.06 7.61
CA ARG A 57 13.50 -33.62 6.43
C ARG A 57 14.48 -34.18 5.40
N ARG A 58 15.66 -33.55 5.22
CA ARG A 58 16.71 -34.08 4.35
C ARG A 58 17.31 -35.35 4.93
N ASP A 59 17.56 -35.39 6.24
CA ASP A 59 18.12 -36.55 6.93
C ASP A 59 17.12 -37.72 6.93
N ALA A 60 15.83 -37.46 7.19
CA ALA A 60 14.79 -38.48 7.10
C ALA A 60 14.63 -39.06 5.68
N LYS A 61 14.84 -38.24 4.65
CA LYS A 61 14.90 -38.69 3.26
C LYS A 61 16.17 -39.49 2.96
N ALA A 62 17.31 -39.11 3.53
CA ALA A 62 18.57 -39.83 3.37
C ALA A 62 18.58 -41.20 4.07
N VAL A 63 17.84 -41.35 5.17
CA VAL A 63 17.72 -42.62 5.93
C VAL A 63 16.59 -43.51 5.39
N GLY A 64 15.87 -43.09 4.35
CA GLY A 64 14.81 -43.90 3.72
C GLY A 64 13.56 -44.09 4.61
N ILE A 65 13.35 -43.22 5.60
CA ILE A 65 12.24 -43.34 6.56
C ILE A 65 10.93 -42.75 6.00
N LEU A 66 11.00 -41.98 4.90
CA LEU A 66 9.86 -41.37 4.24
C LEU A 66 9.77 -41.81 2.77
N GLU A 67 9.32 -43.04 2.54
CA GLU A 67 8.71 -43.41 1.25
C GLU A 67 7.27 -42.88 1.24
N LEU A 68 7.06 -41.71 0.64
CA LEU A 68 5.72 -41.29 0.23
C LEU A 68 5.31 -42.13 -0.98
N PRO A 69 4.08 -42.65 -1.04
CA PRO A 69 3.63 -43.49 -2.14
C PRO A 69 3.69 -42.71 -3.45
N GLU A 70 4.44 -43.26 -4.39
CA GLU A 70 4.56 -42.77 -5.75
C GLU A 70 3.20 -42.94 -6.44
N VAL A 71 2.42 -41.85 -6.53
CA VAL A 71 1.16 -41.84 -7.28
C VAL A 71 1.50 -41.95 -8.75
N THR A 72 1.40 -43.18 -9.26
CA THR A 72 1.56 -43.51 -10.68
C THR A 72 0.35 -42.96 -11.43
N LEU A 73 0.53 -41.85 -12.15
CA LEU A 73 -0.45 -41.34 -13.10
C LEU A 73 -0.47 -42.27 -14.32
N ALA A 74 -1.56 -43.01 -14.49
CA ALA A 74 -1.81 -43.83 -15.67
C ALA A 74 -2.06 -42.94 -16.91
N PRO A 75 -1.62 -43.35 -18.12
CA PRO A 75 -1.79 -42.58 -19.34
C PRO A 75 -3.24 -42.66 -19.84
N ALA A 76 -3.77 -41.50 -20.22
CA ALA A 76 -5.09 -41.37 -20.84
C ALA A 76 -5.10 -42.03 -22.23
N ALA A 77 -5.96 -43.03 -22.41
CA ALA A 77 -6.28 -43.61 -23.71
C ALA A 77 -7.36 -42.76 -24.40
N CYS A 78 -7.04 -42.29 -25.61
CA CYS A 78 -7.98 -41.72 -26.55
C CYS A 78 -8.87 -42.83 -27.14
N THR A 79 -10.17 -42.59 -27.25
CA THR A 79 -11.06 -43.33 -28.16
C THR A 79 -11.87 -42.34 -29.00
N PRO A 80 -12.07 -42.59 -30.30
CA PRO A 80 -12.75 -41.69 -31.22
C PRO A 80 -14.26 -41.98 -31.36
N ASP A 81 -14.96 -40.93 -31.75
CA ASP A 81 -16.22 -40.80 -32.50
C ASP A 81 -17.12 -42.02 -32.74
N GLU A 82 -18.40 -41.86 -32.40
CA GLU A 82 -19.49 -42.43 -33.21
C GLU A 82 -20.73 -41.50 -33.20
N GLU A 83 -21.09 -41.03 -34.39
CA GLU A 83 -22.32 -40.31 -34.71
C GLU A 83 -23.53 -41.24 -34.63
N ALA A 84 -24.66 -40.78 -34.07
CA ALA A 84 -25.98 -41.12 -34.59
C ALA A 84 -27.05 -40.13 -34.12
N SER A 85 -27.73 -39.57 -35.11
CA SER A 85 -28.89 -38.70 -35.05
C SER A 85 -30.19 -39.40 -34.60
N VAL A 86 -31.20 -38.59 -34.22
CA VAL A 86 -32.65 -38.69 -34.57
C VAL A 86 -33.63 -38.57 -33.37
N THR A 87 -34.19 -37.35 -33.26
CA THR A 87 -35.60 -36.93 -33.04
C THR A 87 -36.48 -37.38 -31.87
N ASN A 88 -37.24 -36.37 -31.40
CA ASN A 88 -38.63 -36.35 -30.88
C ASN A 88 -38.87 -36.32 -29.36
N GLU A 89 -39.36 -35.15 -28.91
CA GLU A 89 -40.32 -34.90 -27.82
C GLU A 89 -41.66 -35.68 -28.00
N PRO A 90 -42.67 -35.57 -27.11
CA PRO A 90 -42.70 -35.46 -25.64
C PRO A 90 -43.79 -36.39 -25.02
N THR A 91 -43.75 -36.70 -23.71
CA THR A 91 -44.99 -36.88 -22.89
C THR A 91 -44.71 -37.07 -21.39
N GLU A 92 -45.38 -36.22 -20.61
CA GLU A 92 -46.22 -36.50 -19.42
C GLU A 92 -45.78 -37.48 -18.29
N ALA A 93 -45.75 -36.87 -17.10
CA ALA A 93 -46.54 -37.19 -15.90
C ALA A 93 -46.01 -38.16 -14.81
N GLU A 94 -46.37 -37.72 -13.58
CA GLU A 94 -46.39 -38.38 -12.27
C GLU A 94 -45.06 -38.48 -11.50
N SER A 95 -44.97 -38.38 -10.17
CA SER A 95 -45.79 -37.88 -9.06
C SER A 95 -45.10 -38.40 -7.79
N SER A 96 -44.74 -37.52 -6.84
CA SER A 96 -44.70 -37.75 -5.38
C SER A 96 -43.88 -36.61 -4.75
N VAL A 97 -44.43 -35.58 -4.10
CA VAL A 97 -45.22 -35.54 -2.84
C VAL A 97 -44.47 -36.12 -1.64
N ILE A 98 -43.77 -35.25 -0.91
CA ILE A 98 -43.71 -35.27 0.56
C ILE A 98 -43.96 -33.85 1.08
N THR A 99 -45.15 -33.66 1.65
CA THR A 99 -45.56 -32.49 2.44
C THR A 99 -45.02 -32.59 3.86
N SER A 100 -44.57 -31.48 4.44
CA SER A 100 -44.64 -31.29 5.90
C SER A 100 -45.23 -29.93 6.25
N LYS A 101 -46.30 -30.02 7.05
CA LYS A 101 -47.15 -28.95 7.60
C LYS A 101 -46.55 -28.37 8.88
N ARG A 102 -46.76 -27.06 9.09
CA ARG A 102 -47.28 -26.39 10.32
C ARG A 102 -46.81 -24.94 10.31
N SER A 103 -47.56 -23.92 10.71
CA SER A 103 -48.99 -23.71 11.00
C SER A 103 -49.08 -22.20 11.24
N SER A 104 -49.99 -21.54 10.50
CA SER A 104 -50.40 -20.16 10.74
C SER A 104 -51.35 -20.11 11.94
N SER A 105 -51.26 -19.03 12.73
CA SER A 105 -52.38 -18.52 13.52
C SER A 105 -52.27 -17.00 13.62
N ASP A 106 -53.18 -16.33 12.92
CA ASP A 106 -53.55 -14.92 13.11
C ASP A 106 -54.28 -14.71 14.44
N GLY A 107 -54.13 -13.51 15.01
CA GLY A 107 -54.91 -13.02 16.15
C GLY A 107 -54.73 -11.51 16.35
N GLN A 108 -55.83 -10.78 16.20
CA GLN A 108 -55.98 -9.31 16.13
C GLN A 108 -55.83 -8.54 17.46
N LEU A 109 -55.49 -7.25 17.32
CA LEU A 109 -55.93 -6.03 18.04
C LEU A 109 -56.26 -6.10 19.54
N ALA A 110 -55.53 -5.31 20.35
CA ALA A 110 -56.12 -4.33 21.26
C ALA A 110 -55.06 -3.30 21.74
N SER A 111 -55.52 -2.06 21.86
CA SER A 111 -54.88 -0.89 22.44
C SER A 111 -54.71 -0.97 23.96
N ALA A 112 -53.69 -0.28 24.46
CA ALA A 112 -53.75 0.75 25.53
C ALA A 112 -52.69 0.61 26.64
N SER A 113 -52.16 1.78 27.01
CA SER A 113 -51.72 2.20 28.35
C SER A 113 -50.32 1.83 28.84
N ASP A 114 -49.51 2.89 28.96
CA ASP A 114 -48.76 3.33 30.15
C ASP A 114 -48.29 2.26 31.15
N SER A 115 -46.96 2.11 31.23
CA SER A 115 -46.30 1.88 32.51
C SER A 115 -44.84 2.34 32.44
N GLU A 116 -44.56 3.40 33.20
CA GLU A 116 -43.24 3.84 33.62
C GLU A 116 -42.47 2.68 34.27
N ILE A 117 -41.26 2.39 33.77
CA ILE A 117 -40.26 1.64 34.54
C ILE A 117 -38.98 2.46 34.53
N SER A 118 -38.74 3.06 35.68
CA SER A 118 -37.46 3.61 36.13
C SER A 118 -36.40 2.51 36.15
N THR A 119 -35.27 2.75 35.48
CA THR A 119 -34.00 2.10 35.80
C THR A 119 -32.92 3.16 35.86
N ASP A 120 -32.63 3.58 37.10
CA ASP A 120 -31.38 4.21 37.49
C ASP A 120 -30.20 3.31 37.09
N ALA A 121 -29.39 3.80 36.15
CA ALA A 121 -28.03 3.33 35.95
C ALA A 121 -27.11 4.55 35.95
N SER A 122 -26.32 4.65 37.02
CA SER A 122 -25.32 5.70 37.22
C SER A 122 -24.32 5.73 36.06
N PRO A 123 -23.87 6.92 35.62
CA PRO A 123 -22.87 7.04 34.56
C PRO A 123 -21.48 6.67 35.07
N SER A 124 -20.85 5.70 34.40
CA SER A 124 -19.42 5.42 34.49
C SER A 124 -18.64 6.63 33.94
N PRO A 125 -17.50 7.02 34.53
CA PRO A 125 -16.84 8.27 34.20
C PRO A 125 -16.16 8.23 32.83
N ASP A 126 -16.38 9.31 32.08
CA ASP A 126 -15.78 9.63 30.78
C ASP A 126 -14.27 9.38 30.74
N LEU A 127 -13.86 8.47 29.85
CA LEU A 127 -12.48 8.28 29.43
C LEU A 127 -12.12 9.33 28.38
N THR A 128 -11.56 10.43 28.88
CA THR A 128 -10.57 11.32 28.25
C THR A 128 -10.57 11.39 26.71
N ALA A 129 -11.23 12.42 26.18
CA ALA A 129 -10.97 12.98 24.87
C ALA A 129 -9.55 13.60 24.85
N VAL A 130 -8.52 12.78 24.64
CA VAL A 130 -7.16 13.26 24.41
C VAL A 130 -7.05 13.74 22.95
N ASN A 131 -7.15 15.06 22.77
CA ASN A 131 -6.64 15.87 21.66
C ASN A 131 -6.88 15.35 20.22
N ALA A 132 -8.14 15.34 19.77
CA ALA A 132 -8.51 15.03 18.39
C ALA A 132 -8.05 16.10 17.36
N ASP A 133 -7.67 17.30 17.80
CA ASP A 133 -7.43 18.44 16.92
C ASP A 133 -6.05 18.44 16.25
N ALA A 134 -5.04 17.76 16.82
CA ALA A 134 -3.73 17.61 16.18
C ALA A 134 -3.79 16.73 14.91
N TYR A 135 -4.76 15.81 14.83
CA TYR A 135 -4.87 14.81 13.76
C TYR A 135 -5.49 15.35 12.46
N TYR A 136 -6.29 16.42 12.52
CA TYR A 136 -6.89 17.04 11.33
C TYR A 136 -5.85 17.76 10.44
N ILE A 137 -4.69 18.11 11.00
CA ILE A 137 -3.61 18.78 10.28
C ILE A 137 -2.96 17.84 9.25
N PHE A 138 -2.94 16.53 9.53
CA PHE A 138 -2.19 15.55 8.76
C PHE A 138 -2.78 15.29 7.37
N GLY A 139 -4.10 15.05 7.29
CA GLY A 139 -4.80 14.90 6.01
C GLY A 139 -4.73 16.16 5.14
N SER A 140 -4.58 17.34 5.76
CA SER A 140 -4.49 18.59 5.01
C SER A 140 -3.08 18.89 4.45
N GLY A 141 -2.03 18.34 5.06
CA GLY A 141 -0.63 18.62 4.77
C GLY A 141 0.03 17.71 3.73
N MET A 142 -0.44 16.47 3.55
CA MET A 142 0.18 15.49 2.64
C MET A 142 0.06 15.84 1.15
N ILE A 143 -0.89 16.70 0.77
CA ILE A 143 -1.09 17.14 -0.63
C ILE A 143 -0.81 18.65 -0.73
N ARG A 144 0.44 19.05 -0.48
CA ARG A 144 1.03 20.27 -1.03
C ARG A 144 2.01 19.84 -2.11
N SER A 145 1.57 19.87 -3.37
CA SER A 145 2.46 19.75 -4.53
C SER A 145 3.52 20.85 -4.45
N GLY A 146 4.78 20.49 -4.72
CA GLY A 146 5.99 21.33 -4.60
C GLY A 146 6.11 22.46 -5.63
N SER A 147 5.08 23.29 -5.76
CA SER A 147 5.05 24.43 -6.67
C SER A 147 4.33 25.62 -6.00
N GLU A 148 4.96 26.23 -5.00
CA GLU A 148 4.70 27.63 -4.62
C GLU A 148 5.72 28.07 -3.56
N VAL A 149 6.87 28.58 -4.01
CA VAL A 149 7.74 29.41 -3.17
C VAL A 149 7.12 30.81 -3.17
N GLN A 150 6.35 31.15 -2.13
CA GLN A 150 5.98 32.54 -1.88
C GLN A 150 7.24 33.35 -1.61
N LYS A 151 7.58 34.25 -2.53
CA LYS A 151 8.53 35.34 -2.27
C LYS A 151 7.95 36.22 -1.17
N ILE A 152 8.49 36.09 0.04
CA ILE A 152 8.26 37.06 1.11
C ILE A 152 9.04 38.32 0.74
N GLN A 153 8.33 39.37 0.33
CA GLN A 153 8.88 40.73 0.32
C GLN A 153 8.90 41.24 1.77
N LEU A 154 10.10 41.45 2.33
CA LEU A 154 10.24 42.19 3.59
C LEU A 154 10.03 43.69 3.33
N PRO A 155 9.42 44.41 4.29
CA PRO A 155 9.27 45.87 4.22
C PRO A 155 10.62 46.57 4.42
N PRO A 156 10.84 47.75 3.80
CA PRO A 156 12.08 48.49 3.94
C PRO A 156 12.12 49.25 5.28
N GLY A 157 13.25 49.16 5.98
CA GLY A 157 13.62 50.07 7.06
C GLY A 157 13.56 49.48 8.46
N LEU A 158 14.62 48.77 8.85
CA LEU A 158 15.02 48.60 10.25
C LEU A 158 16.48 48.12 10.30
N ASP A 159 17.39 49.09 10.42
CA ASP A 159 18.80 48.87 10.69
C ASP A 159 19.00 48.61 12.19
N LEU A 160 19.45 47.41 12.56
CA LEU A 160 20.08 47.15 13.85
C LEU A 160 21.29 46.21 13.67
N PRO A 161 22.41 46.44 14.39
CA PRO A 161 23.67 45.75 14.14
C PRO A 161 23.72 44.43 14.92
N ILE A 162 24.11 43.35 14.25
CA ILE A 162 24.48 42.09 14.91
C ILE A 162 25.90 41.70 14.45
N PRO A 163 26.78 41.24 15.37
CA PRO A 163 28.20 41.11 15.12
C PRO A 163 28.56 39.83 14.36
N ALA A 164 29.62 39.92 13.58
CA ALA A 164 30.21 38.85 12.81
C ALA A 164 30.71 37.69 13.70
N LYS A 165 30.36 36.45 13.33
CA LYS A 165 31.24 35.27 13.44
C LYS A 165 30.71 34.07 12.65
N HIS A 166 31.62 33.50 11.85
CA HIS A 166 31.61 32.21 11.16
C HIS A 166 30.62 31.96 10.01
N ARG A 167 31.06 32.31 8.79
CA ARG A 167 30.72 31.61 7.53
C ARG A 167 31.61 30.38 7.37
N PRO A 168 31.07 29.28 6.83
CA PRO A 168 31.80 28.48 5.85
C PRO A 168 31.17 28.63 4.45
N ILE A 169 32.10 28.68 3.51
CA ILE A 169 32.07 28.80 2.06
C ILE A 169 30.94 27.98 1.39
N LEU A 170 30.04 28.68 0.68
CA LEU A 170 29.06 28.11 -0.24
C LEU A 170 29.72 27.96 -1.62
N GLY A 171 29.91 26.72 -2.08
CA GLY A 171 30.27 26.43 -3.47
C GLY A 171 29.05 26.59 -4.37
N THR A 172 29.11 27.55 -5.30
CA THR A 172 28.11 27.76 -6.35
C THR A 172 28.29 26.73 -7.46
N TYR A 173 27.23 25.98 -7.80
CA TYR A 173 27.09 25.35 -9.13
C TYR A 173 25.87 25.95 -9.86
N PRO A 174 25.93 26.07 -11.20
CA PRO A 174 25.05 26.91 -11.97
C PRO A 174 23.74 26.23 -12.37
N ASN A 175 22.70 27.06 -12.49
CA ASN A 175 21.44 26.76 -13.18
C ASN A 175 21.67 26.11 -14.54
N SER A 176 20.98 24.99 -14.78
CA SER A 176 20.69 24.45 -16.12
C SER A 176 19.19 24.14 -16.12
N THR A 177 18.36 24.99 -16.70
CA THR A 177 17.85 24.93 -18.07
C THR A 177 16.96 23.70 -18.31
N GLU A 178 15.72 24.02 -18.65
CA GLU A 178 14.58 23.18 -19.07
C GLU A 178 14.93 21.98 -19.96
N MET A 179 14.26 20.84 -19.72
CA MET A 179 13.73 19.86 -20.70
C MET A 179 13.14 18.62 -19.97
N PRO A 180 12.33 17.74 -20.61
CA PRO A 180 10.93 17.99 -20.95
C PRO A 180 10.00 16.83 -20.49
N ARG A 181 8.70 16.98 -20.80
CA ARG A 181 7.63 15.97 -20.72
C ARG A 181 8.04 14.56 -21.19
N ALA A 182 7.63 13.55 -20.42
CA ALA A 182 7.32 12.19 -20.84
C ALA A 182 6.21 11.67 -19.89
N SER A 183 5.17 10.93 -20.26
CA SER A 183 5.01 10.03 -21.41
C SER A 183 3.56 10.02 -21.90
N GLN A 184 3.36 10.25 -23.20
CA GLN A 184 2.18 9.80 -23.93
C GLN A 184 2.43 8.37 -24.38
N VAL A 185 1.58 7.44 -23.98
CA VAL A 185 1.53 6.09 -24.57
C VAL A 185 0.70 6.20 -25.85
N ALA A 186 1.36 6.17 -26.99
CA ALA A 186 0.72 6.06 -28.29
C ALA A 186 0.33 4.60 -28.53
N SER A 187 -0.96 4.34 -28.73
CA SER A 187 -1.48 3.06 -29.20
C SER A 187 -1.15 2.89 -30.69
N LEU A 188 -0.36 1.88 -31.01
CA LEU A 188 -0.11 1.45 -32.38
C LEU A 188 -1.30 0.60 -32.86
N SER A 189 -1.96 1.03 -33.93
CA SER A 189 -2.88 0.19 -34.71
C SER A 189 -2.11 -0.49 -35.85
N PRO A 190 -2.51 -1.70 -36.28
CA PRO A 190 -1.72 -2.49 -37.22
C PRO A 190 -1.86 -2.00 -38.67
N VAL A 191 -0.73 -2.04 -39.37
CA VAL A 191 -0.57 -1.80 -40.81
C VAL A 191 -1.25 -2.93 -41.59
N SER A 192 -2.27 -2.61 -42.39
CA SER A 192 -2.79 -3.49 -43.44
C SER A 192 -2.03 -3.28 -44.73
N THR A 193 -1.38 -4.32 -45.22
CA THR A 193 -0.70 -4.37 -46.52
C THR A 193 -1.73 -4.49 -47.64
N MET A 194 -1.81 -3.48 -48.51
CA MET A 194 -2.53 -3.58 -49.78
C MET A 194 -1.69 -4.37 -50.80
N ALA A 195 -2.28 -5.41 -51.39
CA ALA A 195 -1.83 -5.99 -52.64
C ALA A 195 -2.93 -5.79 -53.70
N HIS A 196 -2.47 -5.21 -54.79
CA HIS A 196 -3.18 -4.72 -55.96
C HIS A 196 -3.23 -5.83 -57.01
N MET A 197 -4.42 -6.21 -57.50
CA MET A 197 -4.62 -6.78 -58.85
C MET A 197 -6.09 -6.67 -59.27
N ASP A 198 -6.32 -5.87 -60.31
CA ASP A 198 -7.40 -6.02 -61.30
C ASP A 198 -6.84 -6.89 -62.45
N PRO A 199 -7.64 -7.60 -63.31
CA PRO A 199 -8.76 -7.00 -64.04
C PRO A 199 -9.93 -7.92 -64.51
N MET A 200 -10.89 -7.26 -65.18
CA MET A 200 -11.83 -7.69 -66.25
C MET A 200 -13.33 -7.79 -65.92
N ALA A 201 -14.06 -6.82 -66.49
CA ALA A 201 -15.47 -6.83 -66.88
C ALA A 201 -15.70 -7.85 -68.05
N PRO A 202 -16.94 -8.24 -68.46
CA PRO A 202 -18.09 -7.35 -68.68
C PRO A 202 -19.50 -7.93 -68.44
N THR A 203 -20.50 -7.08 -68.75
CA THR A 203 -21.95 -7.30 -69.03
C THR A 203 -22.96 -6.90 -67.96
N ALA A 204 -23.66 -5.80 -68.26
CA ALA A 204 -24.99 -5.41 -67.77
C ALA A 204 -26.08 -6.20 -68.55
N PRO A 205 -27.41 -6.01 -68.33
CA PRO A 205 -28.13 -5.19 -67.35
C PRO A 205 -29.27 -5.98 -66.62
N VAL A 206 -29.96 -5.34 -65.68
CA VAL A 206 -31.45 -5.34 -65.49
C VAL A 206 -31.77 -4.73 -64.11
N SER A 207 -32.44 -3.58 -64.14
CA SER A 207 -33.08 -2.96 -62.98
C SER A 207 -34.30 -3.77 -62.52
N PRO A 208 -34.61 -3.73 -61.22
CA PRO A 208 -35.98 -3.40 -60.86
C PRO A 208 -36.06 -2.35 -59.72
N ILE A 209 -36.74 -1.25 -60.06
CA ILE A 209 -37.77 -0.56 -59.26
C ILE A 209 -37.40 -0.33 -57.77
N ALA A 210 -36.96 0.90 -57.52
CA ALA A 210 -36.80 1.47 -56.19
C ALA A 210 -38.16 1.64 -55.48
N PRO A 211 -38.32 1.16 -54.23
CA PRO A 211 -39.33 1.68 -53.35
C PRO A 211 -38.87 3.02 -52.77
N ASP A 212 -39.74 4.01 -52.95
CA ASP A 212 -39.67 5.38 -52.47
C ASP A 212 -39.40 5.41 -50.94
N ARG A 213 -38.11 5.51 -50.56
CA ARG A 213 -37.69 5.64 -49.15
C ARG A 213 -37.63 7.12 -48.82
N ALA A 214 -38.60 7.55 -48.02
CA ALA A 214 -38.65 8.86 -47.40
C ALA A 214 -37.28 9.27 -46.80
N PRO A 215 -36.90 10.57 -46.87
CA PRO A 215 -35.61 11.04 -46.39
C PRO A 215 -35.47 10.77 -44.90
N VAL A 216 -34.64 9.79 -44.57
CA VAL A 216 -34.22 9.47 -43.21
C VAL A 216 -33.61 10.74 -42.62
N GLY A 217 -34.22 11.25 -41.54
CA GLY A 217 -33.81 12.49 -40.88
C GLY A 217 -32.34 12.46 -40.46
N PRO A 218 -31.73 13.64 -40.23
CA PRO A 218 -30.31 13.76 -39.90
C PRO A 218 -30.01 12.87 -38.69
N THR A 219 -29.27 11.79 -38.95
CA THR A 219 -28.80 10.88 -37.91
C THR A 219 -27.92 11.70 -36.97
N LEU A 220 -28.39 11.91 -35.74
CA LEU A 220 -27.61 12.55 -34.67
C LEU A 220 -26.32 11.76 -34.51
N MET A 221 -25.22 12.29 -35.05
CA MET A 221 -23.91 11.66 -34.92
C MET A 221 -23.52 11.67 -33.45
N SER A 222 -23.32 10.48 -32.88
CA SER A 222 -22.76 10.34 -31.54
C SER A 222 -21.41 11.06 -31.47
N PRO A 223 -21.11 11.79 -30.38
CA PRO A 223 -19.83 12.48 -30.25
C PRO A 223 -18.66 11.51 -30.40
N THR A 224 -17.63 11.95 -31.11
CA THR A 224 -16.38 11.20 -31.31
C THR A 224 -15.61 11.07 -29.99
N ALA A 225 -14.74 10.06 -29.87
CA ALA A 225 -13.90 9.86 -28.68
C ALA A 225 -13.05 11.10 -28.31
N ALA A 226 -12.54 11.82 -29.31
CA ALA A 226 -11.80 13.08 -29.11
C ALA A 226 -12.69 14.20 -28.55
N GLN A 227 -13.95 14.29 -28.98
CA GLN A 227 -14.91 15.25 -28.43
C GLN A 227 -15.27 14.89 -26.98
N MET A 228 -15.41 13.60 -26.66
CA MET A 228 -15.63 13.15 -25.30
C MET A 228 -14.44 13.49 -24.39
N ASP A 229 -13.20 13.21 -24.81
CA ASP A 229 -12.00 13.56 -24.04
C ASP A 229 -11.86 15.08 -23.81
N ALA A 230 -12.08 15.89 -24.85
CA ALA A 230 -12.08 17.35 -24.73
C ALA A 230 -13.16 17.84 -23.74
N MET A 231 -14.34 17.22 -23.75
CA MET A 231 -15.41 17.50 -22.81
C MET A 231 -15.03 17.14 -21.37
N GLN A 232 -14.41 15.98 -21.13
CA GLN A 232 -13.96 15.58 -19.79
C GLN A 232 -12.88 16.51 -19.23
N LYS A 233 -11.94 16.94 -20.08
CA LYS A 233 -10.91 17.93 -19.72
C LYS A 233 -11.52 19.27 -19.35
N ARG A 234 -12.49 19.76 -20.14
CA ARG A 234 -13.21 21.01 -19.84
C ARG A 234 -13.96 20.91 -18.51
N LEU A 235 -14.65 19.80 -18.26
CA LEU A 235 -15.35 19.57 -17.00
C LEU A 235 -14.38 19.55 -15.81
N ASN A 236 -13.21 18.90 -15.95
CA ASN A 236 -12.18 18.89 -14.90
C ASN A 236 -11.70 20.32 -14.60
N GLN A 237 -11.45 21.12 -15.63
CA GLN A 237 -11.04 22.50 -15.48
C GLN A 237 -12.10 23.34 -14.74
N GLN A 238 -13.38 23.13 -15.02
CA GLN A 238 -14.47 23.79 -14.30
C GLN A 238 -14.52 23.40 -12.83
N ILE A 239 -14.33 22.11 -12.51
CA ILE A 239 -14.24 21.62 -11.11
C ILE A 239 -13.07 22.29 -10.39
N VAL A 240 -11.90 22.37 -11.02
CA VAL A 240 -10.70 23.01 -10.45
C VAL A 240 -10.92 24.51 -10.24
N GLU A 241 -11.56 25.19 -11.18
CA GLU A 241 -11.86 26.62 -11.07
C GLU A 241 -12.88 26.92 -9.97
N ALA A 242 -13.95 26.12 -9.87
CA ALA A 242 -14.93 26.23 -8.80
C ALA A 242 -14.29 26.10 -7.41
N ALA A 243 -13.27 25.24 -7.28
CA ALA A 243 -12.55 25.02 -6.03
C ALA A 243 -11.66 26.19 -5.58
N LYS A 244 -11.40 27.19 -6.44
CA LYS A 244 -10.63 28.39 -6.09
C LYS A 244 -11.45 29.43 -5.34
N ALA A 245 -12.78 29.32 -5.33
CA ALA A 245 -13.66 30.20 -4.59
C ALA A 245 -13.44 30.09 -3.06
N PRO A 246 -13.91 31.06 -2.25
CA PRO A 246 -13.93 30.93 -0.80
C PRO A 246 -14.59 29.61 -0.36
N LYS A 247 -14.06 28.93 0.67
CA LYS A 247 -14.42 27.54 1.00
C LYS A 247 -15.92 27.20 0.99
N ALA A 248 -16.75 28.05 1.61
CA ALA A 248 -18.21 27.84 1.65
C ALA A 248 -18.86 27.95 0.25
N GLU A 249 -18.42 28.92 -0.54
CA GLU A 249 -18.87 29.12 -1.92
C GLU A 249 -18.33 28.02 -2.85
N ALA A 250 -17.09 27.60 -2.67
CA ALA A 250 -16.47 26.51 -3.42
C ALA A 250 -17.26 25.21 -3.25
N ALA A 251 -17.64 24.85 -2.01
CA ALA A 251 -18.45 23.66 -1.78
C ALA A 251 -19.82 23.73 -2.49
N ALA A 252 -20.51 24.86 -2.40
CA ALA A 252 -21.80 25.05 -3.08
C ALA A 252 -21.66 24.98 -4.62
N LYS A 253 -20.63 25.64 -5.18
CA LYS A 253 -20.32 25.59 -6.63
C LYS A 253 -19.97 24.19 -7.11
N LEU A 254 -19.19 23.44 -6.33
CA LEU A 254 -18.82 22.06 -6.64
C LEU A 254 -20.04 21.14 -6.64
N LEU A 255 -20.95 21.30 -5.69
CA LEU A 255 -22.20 20.54 -5.63
C LEU A 255 -23.12 20.85 -6.81
N ALA A 256 -23.28 22.13 -7.17
CA ALA A 256 -24.08 22.53 -8.33
C ALA A 256 -23.48 22.00 -9.65
N LEU A 257 -22.16 22.10 -9.82
CA LEU A 257 -21.48 21.58 -11.00
C LEU A 257 -21.58 20.05 -11.10
N ALA A 258 -21.48 19.36 -9.95
CA ALA A 258 -21.69 17.92 -9.88
C ALA A 258 -23.14 17.56 -10.25
N GLU A 259 -24.14 18.24 -9.69
CA GLU A 259 -25.55 18.01 -10.01
C GLU A 259 -25.85 18.12 -11.51
N GLU A 260 -25.30 19.14 -12.18
CA GLU A 260 -25.51 19.36 -13.62
C GLU A 260 -24.79 18.33 -14.50
N ASN A 261 -23.67 17.76 -14.04
CA ASN A 261 -22.77 16.96 -14.88
C ASN A 261 -22.53 15.53 -14.40
N ILE A 262 -23.19 15.05 -13.34
CA ILE A 262 -22.87 13.79 -12.68
C ILE A 262 -22.89 12.59 -13.64
N ASP A 263 -23.88 12.52 -14.52
CA ASP A 263 -24.05 11.43 -15.50
C ASP A 263 -23.01 11.47 -16.64
N ARG A 264 -22.26 12.58 -16.75
CA ARG A 264 -21.22 12.79 -17.76
C ARG A 264 -19.81 12.66 -17.19
N MET A 265 -19.64 12.57 -15.87
CA MET A 265 -18.34 12.48 -15.23
C MET A 265 -17.70 11.12 -15.48
N ASN A 266 -16.41 11.10 -15.82
CA ASN A 266 -15.59 9.89 -15.66
C ASN A 266 -15.01 9.80 -14.23
N ALA A 267 -14.29 8.72 -13.92
CA ALA A 267 -13.66 8.52 -12.61
C ALA A 267 -12.71 9.64 -12.19
N VAL A 268 -11.97 10.24 -13.14
CA VAL A 268 -11.04 11.35 -12.87
C VAL A 268 -11.80 12.62 -12.47
N ASN A 269 -12.89 12.96 -13.17
CA ASN A 269 -13.73 14.09 -12.80
C ASN A 269 -14.38 13.87 -11.44
N LEU A 270 -14.90 12.66 -11.20
CA LEU A 270 -15.57 12.30 -9.96
C LEU A 270 -14.61 12.35 -8.75
N SER A 271 -13.42 11.75 -8.87
CA SER A 271 -12.39 11.77 -7.83
C SER A 271 -11.91 13.20 -7.56
N THR A 272 -11.71 14.01 -8.61
CA THR A 272 -11.35 15.42 -8.47
C THR A 272 -12.45 16.20 -7.74
N ALA A 273 -13.72 16.03 -8.11
CA ALA A 273 -14.83 16.72 -7.49
C ALA A 273 -14.96 16.36 -5.99
N LEU A 274 -14.91 15.07 -5.65
CA LEU A 274 -14.92 14.60 -4.26
C LEU A 274 -13.74 15.14 -3.45
N HIS A 275 -12.53 15.14 -4.03
CA HIS A 275 -11.34 15.67 -3.38
C HIS A 275 -11.46 17.16 -3.07
N ARG A 276 -11.87 17.96 -4.06
CA ARG A 276 -12.04 19.40 -3.87
C ARG A 276 -13.16 19.70 -2.89
N LEU A 277 -14.25 18.93 -2.92
CA LEU A 277 -15.33 19.04 -1.94
C LEU A 277 -14.84 18.74 -0.52
N ALA A 278 -14.08 17.66 -0.33
CA ALA A 278 -13.46 17.33 0.95
C ALA A 278 -12.54 18.45 1.46
N ARG A 279 -11.73 19.06 0.58
CA ARG A 279 -10.84 20.19 0.91
C ARG A 279 -11.60 21.47 1.25
N ALA A 280 -12.71 21.74 0.57
CA ALA A 280 -13.58 22.89 0.86
C ALA A 280 -14.31 22.72 2.19
N TRP A 281 -14.72 21.49 2.52
CA TRP A 281 -15.53 21.17 3.70
C TRP A 281 -14.74 20.94 4.99
N THR A 282 -13.42 20.77 4.92
CA THR A 282 -12.56 20.38 6.06
C THR A 282 -12.32 21.49 7.10
N ASN A 283 -13.05 22.61 7.06
CA ASN A 283 -12.93 23.70 8.03
C ASN A 283 -14.21 23.89 8.87
N LYS A 284 -14.10 23.62 10.17
CA LYS A 284 -14.93 24.10 11.29
C LYS A 284 -16.31 23.44 11.51
N GLN A 285 -16.36 22.74 12.66
CA GLN A 285 -17.51 22.38 13.51
C GLN A 285 -18.52 21.37 12.95
N GLY A 286 -18.54 20.19 13.58
CA GLY A 286 -19.30 18.98 13.20
C GLY A 286 -20.82 19.09 13.01
N LYS A 287 -21.41 20.28 13.08
CA LYS A 287 -22.80 20.53 12.70
C LYS A 287 -23.00 20.45 11.17
N GLY A 288 -22.03 20.90 10.37
CA GLY A 288 -22.17 20.90 8.90
C GLY A 288 -22.05 19.52 8.25
N GLN A 289 -21.31 18.60 8.87
CA GLN A 289 -21.00 17.29 8.27
C GLN A 289 -22.23 16.40 8.08
N LYS A 290 -23.19 16.44 9.00
CA LYS A 290 -24.45 15.69 8.89
C LYS A 290 -25.32 16.19 7.74
N SER A 291 -25.22 17.48 7.39
CA SER A 291 -25.96 18.05 6.25
C SER A 291 -25.40 17.53 4.93
N LEU A 292 -24.07 17.55 4.78
CA LEU A 292 -23.43 17.06 3.56
C LEU A 292 -23.65 15.57 3.33
N ALA A 293 -23.63 14.76 4.40
CA ALA A 293 -23.90 13.32 4.32
C ALA A 293 -25.30 12.99 3.78
N ARG A 294 -26.25 13.91 3.91
CA ARG A 294 -27.64 13.76 3.44
C ARG A 294 -27.87 14.44 2.09
N HIS A 295 -26.85 15.04 1.51
CA HIS A 295 -26.98 15.75 0.24
C HIS A 295 -27.13 14.73 -0.91
N PRO A 296 -28.21 14.79 -1.71
CA PRO A 296 -28.52 13.76 -2.72
C PRO A 296 -27.42 13.65 -3.78
N VAL A 297 -26.85 14.77 -4.21
CA VAL A 297 -25.73 14.79 -5.18
C VAL A 297 -24.51 14.05 -4.64
N VAL A 298 -24.19 14.21 -3.36
CA VAL A 298 -23.03 13.54 -2.75
C VAL A 298 -23.26 12.04 -2.65
N SER A 299 -24.47 11.62 -2.28
CA SER A 299 -24.86 10.21 -2.31
C SER A 299 -24.68 9.64 -3.71
N ARG A 300 -25.22 10.33 -4.73
CA ARG A 300 -25.10 9.88 -6.12
C ARG A 300 -23.65 9.83 -6.61
N MET A 301 -22.79 10.76 -6.17
CA MET A 301 -21.35 10.75 -6.50
C MET A 301 -20.66 9.52 -5.90
N VAL A 302 -21.01 9.17 -4.67
CA VAL A 302 -20.50 7.99 -3.97
C VAL A 302 -20.98 6.71 -4.66
N ASP A 303 -22.27 6.64 -5.04
CA ASP A 303 -22.85 5.53 -5.80
C ASP A 303 -22.13 5.34 -7.14
N LEU A 304 -21.95 6.41 -7.90
CA LEU A 304 -21.24 6.36 -9.19
C LEU A 304 -19.78 5.92 -9.04
N ALA A 305 -19.11 6.29 -7.94
CA ALA A 305 -17.74 5.83 -7.66
C ALA A 305 -17.66 4.33 -7.41
N GLU A 306 -18.67 3.76 -6.74
CA GLU A 306 -18.79 2.32 -6.55
C GLU A 306 -19.11 1.62 -7.88
N GLU A 307 -20.06 2.13 -8.67
CA GLU A 307 -20.39 1.59 -10.00
C GLU A 307 -19.16 1.56 -10.93
N PHE A 308 -18.34 2.62 -10.93
CA PHE A 308 -17.09 2.64 -11.69
C PHE A 308 -16.04 1.65 -11.18
N ALA A 309 -15.88 1.51 -9.87
CA ALA A 309 -14.94 0.54 -9.30
C ALA A 309 -15.38 -0.91 -9.54
N GLU A 310 -16.68 -1.20 -9.44
CA GLU A 310 -17.24 -2.52 -9.75
C GLU A 310 -17.09 -2.87 -11.23
N ARG A 311 -17.37 -1.92 -12.13
CA ARG A 311 -17.16 -2.08 -13.57
C ARG A 311 -15.70 -2.37 -13.90
N ASP A 312 -14.78 -1.63 -13.31
CA ASP A 312 -13.35 -1.84 -13.52
C ASP A 312 -12.90 -3.23 -13.07
N LEU A 313 -13.37 -3.71 -11.90
CA LEU A 313 -13.10 -5.07 -11.44
C LEU A 313 -13.64 -6.15 -12.38
N GLN A 314 -14.79 -5.92 -13.01
CA GLN A 314 -15.43 -6.87 -13.93
C GLN A 314 -14.78 -6.87 -15.31
N ASN A 315 -14.51 -5.69 -15.86
CA ASN A 315 -14.10 -5.53 -17.26
C ASN A 315 -12.59 -5.36 -17.44
N ARG A 316 -11.88 -4.92 -16.40
CA ARG A 316 -10.47 -4.47 -16.46
C ARG A 316 -10.25 -3.43 -17.57
N ASP A 317 -11.20 -2.51 -17.70
CA ASP A 317 -11.26 -1.50 -18.76
C ASP A 317 -10.60 -0.16 -18.37
N ASN A 318 -9.96 -0.10 -17.19
CA ASN A 318 -9.36 1.11 -16.61
C ASN A 318 -10.40 2.24 -16.46
N SER A 319 -11.67 1.89 -16.25
CA SER A 319 -12.74 2.86 -15.97
C SER A 319 -12.59 3.49 -14.59
N MET A 320 -11.84 2.85 -13.68
CA MET A 320 -11.45 3.39 -12.38
C MET A 320 -9.97 3.14 -12.11
N PRO A 321 -9.07 4.07 -12.49
CA PRO A 321 -7.65 3.95 -12.18
C PRO A 321 -7.36 3.86 -10.67
N ALA A 322 -6.33 3.10 -10.27
CA ALA A 322 -5.99 2.88 -8.86
C ALA A 322 -5.76 4.20 -8.08
N ASN A 323 -5.11 5.19 -8.69
CA ASN A 323 -4.92 6.49 -8.07
C ASN A 323 -6.24 7.22 -7.75
N CYS A 324 -7.26 7.10 -8.62
CA CYS A 324 -8.60 7.64 -8.37
C CYS A 324 -9.24 6.95 -7.15
N CYS A 325 -9.05 5.64 -6.97
CA CYS A 325 -9.53 4.93 -5.78
C CYS A 325 -8.94 5.49 -4.49
N THR A 326 -7.63 5.76 -4.48
CA THR A 326 -6.96 6.33 -3.29
C THR A 326 -7.52 7.72 -2.93
N ILE A 327 -7.78 8.56 -3.93
CA ILE A 327 -8.31 9.92 -3.76
C ILE A 327 -9.76 9.85 -3.26
N ILE A 328 -10.59 8.98 -3.83
CA ILE A 328 -11.99 8.80 -3.42
C ILE A 328 -12.05 8.29 -1.99
N ALA A 329 -11.30 7.24 -1.65
CA ALA A 329 -11.27 6.69 -0.29
C ALA A 329 -10.86 7.76 0.73
N TRP A 330 -9.79 8.52 0.46
CA TRP A 330 -9.35 9.63 1.30
C TRP A 330 -10.42 10.72 1.46
N SER A 331 -11.09 11.07 0.36
CA SER A 331 -12.14 12.10 0.35
C SER A 331 -13.35 11.67 1.17
N CYS A 332 -13.79 10.42 0.98
CA CYS A 332 -14.87 9.81 1.74
C CYS A 332 -14.55 9.74 3.24
N SER A 333 -13.36 9.29 3.63
CA SER A 333 -12.95 9.27 5.05
C SER A 333 -12.87 10.68 5.65
N SER A 334 -12.33 11.65 4.92
CA SER A 334 -12.27 13.06 5.33
C SER A 334 -13.67 13.66 5.56
N LEU A 335 -14.63 13.29 4.71
CA LEU A 335 -16.04 13.68 4.83
C LEU A 335 -16.84 12.77 5.79
N SER A 336 -16.22 11.71 6.33
CA SER A 336 -16.84 10.67 7.17
C SER A 336 -17.99 9.91 6.50
N PHE A 337 -17.85 9.69 5.19
CA PHE A 337 -18.69 8.79 4.41
C PHE A 337 -18.06 7.42 4.40
N PHE A 338 -18.56 6.54 5.27
CA PHE A 338 -18.07 5.17 5.38
C PHE A 338 -19.15 4.24 4.86
N ARG A 339 -18.92 3.68 3.66
CA ARG A 339 -19.76 2.65 3.06
C ARG A 339 -18.90 1.42 2.80
N SER A 340 -19.24 0.32 3.46
CA SER A 340 -18.43 -0.92 3.45
C SER A 340 -18.21 -1.44 2.02
N SER A 341 -19.28 -1.53 1.23
CA SER A 341 -19.23 -2.00 -0.16
C SER A 341 -18.29 -1.15 -1.03
N LEU A 342 -18.41 0.19 -0.97
CA LEU A 342 -17.51 1.10 -1.70
C LEU A 342 -16.04 0.88 -1.29
N PHE A 343 -15.74 0.90 0.00
CA PHE A 343 -14.34 0.73 0.44
C PHE A 343 -13.80 -0.66 0.07
N ALA A 344 -14.61 -1.70 0.10
CA ALA A 344 -14.20 -3.03 -0.33
C ALA A 344 -13.79 -3.06 -1.81
N VAL A 345 -14.58 -2.45 -2.70
CA VAL A 345 -14.27 -2.43 -4.14
C VAL A 345 -13.11 -1.48 -4.47
N LEU A 346 -13.03 -0.31 -3.83
CA LEU A 346 -11.90 0.62 -4.02
C LEU A 346 -10.57 0.00 -3.61
N VAL A 347 -10.57 -0.77 -2.52
CA VAL A 347 -9.36 -1.47 -2.06
C VAL A 347 -8.93 -2.56 -3.03
N LYS A 348 -9.87 -3.33 -3.57
CA LYS A 348 -9.57 -4.38 -4.56
C LYS A 348 -8.97 -3.79 -5.84
N VAL A 349 -9.56 -2.74 -6.39
CA VAL A 349 -9.03 -2.04 -7.58
C VAL A 349 -7.64 -1.48 -7.28
N ALA A 350 -7.48 -0.76 -6.17
CA ALA A 350 -6.20 -0.16 -5.81
C ALA A 350 -5.11 -1.21 -5.53
N SER A 351 -5.46 -2.37 -4.99
CA SER A 351 -4.51 -3.47 -4.74
C SER A 351 -3.99 -4.08 -6.04
N GLN A 352 -4.78 -4.09 -7.12
CA GLN A 352 -4.36 -4.57 -8.45
C GLN A 352 -3.42 -3.58 -9.16
N GLY A 353 -3.60 -2.27 -8.94
CA GLY A 353 -2.78 -1.21 -9.54
C GLY A 353 -1.81 -0.53 -8.58
N VAL A 354 -1.45 -1.18 -7.47
CA VAL A 354 -0.66 -0.57 -6.39
C VAL A 354 0.73 -0.12 -6.84
N GLU A 355 1.32 -0.79 -7.83
CA GLU A 355 2.63 -0.45 -8.38
C GLU A 355 2.63 0.85 -9.21
N GLU A 356 1.47 1.24 -9.72
CA GLU A 356 1.28 2.50 -10.48
C GLU A 356 1.06 3.69 -9.54
N CYS A 357 0.74 3.43 -8.27
CA CYS A 357 0.49 4.46 -7.28
C CYS A 357 1.80 5.07 -6.75
N GLN A 358 1.76 6.38 -6.53
CA GLN A 358 2.82 7.08 -5.80
C GLN A 358 2.73 6.76 -4.30
N SER A 359 3.83 6.92 -3.58
CA SER A 359 3.91 6.58 -2.15
C SER A 359 2.87 7.29 -1.29
N PHE A 360 2.60 8.57 -1.55
CA PHE A 360 1.56 9.30 -0.82
C PHE A 360 0.14 8.81 -1.15
N GLU A 361 -0.11 8.30 -2.37
CA GLU A 361 -1.42 7.78 -2.79
C GLU A 361 -1.75 6.49 -2.02
N ILE A 362 -0.77 5.57 -1.94
CA ILE A 362 -0.91 4.36 -1.12
C ILE A 362 -1.17 4.73 0.33
N THR A 363 -0.37 5.64 0.90
CA THR A 363 -0.56 6.03 2.31
C THR A 363 -1.87 6.77 2.55
N ASN A 364 -2.41 7.48 1.57
CA ASN A 364 -3.73 8.12 1.66
C ASN A 364 -4.84 7.07 1.73
N LEU A 365 -4.74 5.99 0.94
CA LEU A 365 -5.68 4.86 1.01
C LEU A 365 -5.57 4.13 2.35
N MET A 366 -4.35 3.85 2.81
CA MET A 366 -4.13 3.22 4.13
C MET A 366 -4.69 4.09 5.25
N TRP A 367 -4.44 5.40 5.21
CA TRP A 367 -4.97 6.34 6.19
C TRP A 367 -6.50 6.39 6.15
N ALA A 368 -7.11 6.37 4.97
CA ALA A 368 -8.56 6.37 4.81
C ALA A 368 -9.20 5.14 5.48
N LEU A 369 -8.59 3.97 5.34
CA LEU A 369 -9.02 2.73 5.97
C LEU A 369 -8.78 2.73 7.48
N ALA A 370 -7.66 3.28 7.93
CA ALA A 370 -7.37 3.43 9.35
C ALA A 370 -8.39 4.36 10.03
N GLU A 371 -8.76 5.45 9.37
CA GLU A 371 -9.78 6.38 9.84
C GLU A 371 -11.17 5.72 9.89
N LEU A 372 -11.49 4.86 8.92
CA LEU A 372 -12.69 4.01 8.94
C LEU A 372 -12.66 3.07 10.14
N CYS A 373 -11.56 2.33 10.36
CA CYS A 373 -11.42 1.39 11.47
C CYS A 373 -11.54 2.09 12.82
N ARG A 374 -10.97 3.30 12.94
CA ARG A 374 -11.04 4.12 14.14
C ARG A 374 -12.45 4.62 14.43
N ARG A 375 -13.17 5.13 13.42
CA ARG A 375 -14.52 5.70 13.60
C ARG A 375 -15.64 4.65 13.59
N ARG A 376 -15.44 3.54 12.91
CA ARG A 376 -16.41 2.44 12.71
C ARG A 376 -15.72 1.08 12.89
N PRO A 377 -15.34 0.69 14.12
CA PRO A 377 -14.58 -0.54 14.35
C PRO A 377 -15.24 -1.82 13.82
N GLN A 378 -16.57 -1.89 13.88
CA GLN A 378 -17.32 -3.04 13.35
C GLN A 378 -17.17 -3.16 11.82
N MET A 379 -17.25 -2.05 11.09
CA MET A 379 -17.00 -2.03 9.65
C MET A 379 -15.54 -2.34 9.32
N GLY A 380 -14.59 -1.92 10.16
CA GLY A 380 -13.19 -2.32 10.05
C GLY A 380 -13.00 -3.85 10.16
N LYS A 381 -13.75 -4.50 11.07
CA LYS A 381 -13.76 -5.98 11.17
C LYS A 381 -14.34 -6.63 9.91
N GLU A 382 -15.45 -6.10 9.39
CA GLU A 382 -16.06 -6.59 8.14
C GLU A 382 -15.12 -6.44 6.94
N LEU A 383 -14.38 -5.33 6.87
CA LEU A 383 -13.40 -5.03 5.82
C LEU A 383 -12.01 -5.65 6.05
N SER A 384 -11.83 -6.44 7.11
CA SER A 384 -10.53 -7.03 7.42
C SER A 384 -9.93 -7.85 6.27
N PRO A 385 -10.69 -8.66 5.50
CA PRO A 385 -10.13 -9.35 4.34
C PRO A 385 -9.58 -8.40 3.27
N SER A 386 -10.30 -7.31 2.96
CA SER A 386 -9.84 -6.31 1.99
C SER A 386 -8.63 -5.54 2.50
N ILE A 387 -8.60 -5.17 3.79
CA ILE A 387 -7.44 -4.51 4.41
C ILE A 387 -6.21 -5.42 4.37
N GLN A 388 -6.38 -6.71 4.65
CA GLN A 388 -5.32 -7.71 4.53
C GLN A 388 -4.80 -7.83 3.10
N GLU A 389 -5.69 -7.86 2.10
CA GLU A 389 -5.33 -7.87 0.68
C GLU A 389 -4.49 -6.63 0.31
N LEU A 390 -4.89 -5.44 0.76
CA LEU A 390 -4.12 -4.21 0.55
C LEU A 390 -2.74 -4.27 1.20
N VAL A 391 -2.65 -4.73 2.46
CA VAL A 391 -1.36 -4.82 3.16
C VAL A 391 -0.42 -5.78 2.44
N LEU A 392 -0.94 -6.92 1.95
CA LEU A 392 -0.16 -7.87 1.16
C LEU A 392 0.32 -7.27 -0.16
N ALA A 393 -0.53 -6.50 -0.85
CA ALA A 393 -0.17 -5.84 -2.11
C ALA A 393 0.83 -4.68 -1.91
N THR A 394 0.69 -3.91 -0.83
CA THR A 394 1.50 -2.71 -0.56
C THR A 394 2.86 -3.03 0.06
N ALA A 395 2.97 -4.10 0.85
CA ALA A 395 4.23 -4.50 1.48
C ALA A 395 5.39 -4.66 0.48
N PRO A 396 5.30 -5.43 -0.61
CA PRO A 396 6.41 -5.57 -1.56
C PRO A 396 6.75 -4.25 -2.26
N VAL A 397 5.76 -3.39 -2.53
CA VAL A 397 5.98 -2.05 -3.11
C VAL A 397 6.79 -1.17 -2.15
N PHE A 398 6.44 -1.16 -0.87
CA PHE A 398 7.20 -0.45 0.16
C PHE A 398 8.61 -1.00 0.34
N MET A 399 8.80 -2.33 0.21
CA MET A 399 10.14 -2.94 0.32
C MET A 399 11.00 -2.68 -0.92
N LYS A 400 10.37 -2.55 -2.09
CA LYS A 400 11.03 -2.15 -3.34
C LYS A 400 11.44 -0.67 -3.29
N TRP A 401 10.65 0.16 -2.61
CA TRP A 401 11.05 1.53 -2.33
C TRP A 401 12.18 1.55 -1.30
N GLN A 402 13.23 2.29 -1.63
CA GLN A 402 14.26 2.67 -0.68
C GLN A 402 13.60 3.56 0.37
N LEU A 403 13.24 3.02 1.54
CA LEU A 403 12.44 3.72 2.55
C LEU A 403 13.07 5.04 3.01
N ASP A 404 14.40 5.13 2.97
CA ASP A 404 15.21 6.32 3.22
C ASP A 404 14.92 7.46 2.23
N THR A 405 14.50 7.14 1.00
CA THR A 405 14.11 8.13 -0.01
C THR A 405 12.69 8.66 0.20
N LEU A 406 11.86 7.99 0.99
CA LEU A 406 10.50 8.43 1.24
C LEU A 406 10.47 9.62 2.20
N ASN A 407 9.46 10.48 2.06
CA ASN A 407 9.27 11.58 2.99
C ASN A 407 8.88 11.03 4.38
N VAL A 408 9.46 11.58 5.46
CA VAL A 408 9.14 11.18 6.85
C VAL A 408 7.64 11.21 7.13
N ARG A 409 6.90 12.18 6.57
CA ARG A 409 5.44 12.24 6.72
C ARG A 409 4.74 11.04 6.09
N VAL A 410 5.21 10.56 4.94
CA VAL A 410 4.66 9.36 4.29
C VAL A 410 4.89 8.13 5.19
N LEU A 411 6.11 7.99 5.73
CA LEU A 411 6.44 6.90 6.67
C LEU A 411 5.60 6.97 7.95
N THR A 412 5.47 8.14 8.57
CA THR A 412 4.64 8.36 9.75
C THR A 412 3.16 8.07 9.46
N SER A 413 2.65 8.47 8.28
CA SER A 413 1.29 8.13 7.84
C SER A 413 1.07 6.63 7.75
N ALA A 414 2.02 5.93 7.12
CA ALA A 414 1.96 4.49 6.94
C ALA A 414 1.96 3.78 8.30
N LEU A 415 2.89 4.17 9.20
CA LEU A 415 2.97 3.61 10.55
C LEU A 415 1.68 3.81 11.34
N MET A 416 1.14 5.03 11.33
CA MET A 416 -0.10 5.34 12.04
C MET A 416 -1.29 4.55 11.48
N SER A 417 -1.33 4.37 10.16
CA SER A 417 -2.39 3.59 9.50
C SER A 417 -2.31 2.12 9.88
N LEU A 418 -1.12 1.53 9.81
CA LEU A 418 -0.85 0.14 10.18
C LEU A 418 -1.17 -0.14 11.65
N ALA A 419 -0.98 0.84 12.53
CA ALA A 419 -1.30 0.73 13.95
C ALA A 419 -2.81 0.66 14.24
N PHE A 420 -3.64 1.27 13.39
CA PHE A 420 -5.10 1.29 13.55
C PHE A 420 -5.83 0.19 12.79
N PHE A 421 -5.14 -0.55 11.93
CA PHE A 421 -5.75 -1.69 11.26
C PHE A 421 -6.16 -2.77 12.28
N PRO A 422 -7.22 -3.54 11.98
CA PRO A 422 -7.59 -4.69 12.78
C PRO A 422 -6.37 -5.60 12.98
N PRO A 423 -6.26 -6.29 14.13
CA PRO A 423 -5.20 -7.26 14.34
C PRO A 423 -5.21 -8.28 13.20
N MET A 424 -4.14 -8.28 12.39
CA MET A 424 -3.92 -9.23 11.32
C MET A 424 -2.74 -10.11 11.71
N ASP A 425 -2.84 -11.40 11.48
CA ASP A 425 -1.73 -12.32 11.72
C ASP A 425 -0.92 -12.51 10.43
N LEU A 426 -0.49 -11.37 9.90
CA LEU A 426 0.27 -11.26 8.67
C LEU A 426 1.73 -10.97 9.02
N LEU A 427 2.63 -11.88 8.65
CA LEU A 427 4.07 -11.63 8.75
C LEU A 427 4.45 -10.34 8.02
N ALA A 428 3.88 -10.10 6.83
CA ALA A 428 4.08 -8.89 6.04
C ALA A 428 3.74 -7.60 6.80
N HIS A 429 2.66 -7.60 7.60
CA HIS A 429 2.28 -6.45 8.43
C HIS A 429 3.34 -6.15 9.49
N GLY A 430 3.81 -7.17 10.21
CA GLY A 430 4.86 -7.03 11.23
C GLY A 430 6.20 -6.59 10.64
N VAL A 431 6.62 -7.17 9.51
CA VAL A 431 7.86 -6.82 8.82
C VAL A 431 7.81 -5.38 8.31
N LEU A 432 6.69 -4.95 7.71
CA LEU A 432 6.51 -3.59 7.23
C LEU A 432 6.55 -2.57 8.37
N ILE A 433 5.85 -2.83 9.49
CA ILE A 433 5.94 -1.98 10.68
C ILE A 433 7.37 -1.89 11.17
N ALA A 434 8.07 -3.01 11.34
CA ALA A 434 9.43 -3.02 11.86
C ALA A 434 10.39 -2.21 10.97
N LYS A 435 10.29 -2.35 9.64
CA LYS A 435 11.12 -1.61 8.68
C LYS A 435 10.84 -0.11 8.73
N ILE A 436 9.57 0.30 8.76
CA ILE A 436 9.21 1.72 8.88
C ILE A 436 9.71 2.29 10.21
N VAL A 437 9.56 1.56 11.33
CA VAL A 437 10.04 2.00 12.65
C VAL A 437 11.56 2.17 12.68
N LEU A 438 12.32 1.23 12.08
CA LEU A 438 13.77 1.34 12.00
C LEU A 438 14.20 2.56 11.20
N GLU A 439 13.58 2.79 10.05
CA GLU A 439 13.89 3.95 9.22
C GLU A 439 13.56 5.26 9.94
N LEU A 440 12.40 5.34 10.57
CA LEU A 440 12.00 6.49 11.39
C LEU A 440 12.95 6.72 12.57
N ALA A 441 13.49 5.66 13.18
CA ALA A 441 14.46 5.78 14.27
C ALA A 441 15.84 6.28 13.80
N VAL A 442 16.23 6.00 12.55
CA VAL A 442 17.45 6.56 11.94
C VAL A 442 17.27 8.06 11.65
N ARG A 443 16.04 8.51 11.40
CA ARG A 443 15.70 9.90 11.03
C ARG A 443 15.02 10.67 12.18
N ASP A 444 15.48 10.44 13.41
CA ASP A 444 14.87 11.03 14.61
C ASP A 444 14.90 12.56 14.63
N GLU A 445 15.92 13.19 14.06
CA GLU A 445 16.03 14.65 13.92
C GLU A 445 14.89 15.23 13.06
N GLU A 446 14.50 14.55 11.98
CA GLU A 446 13.40 14.97 11.11
C GLU A 446 12.02 14.75 11.76
N LEU A 447 11.94 13.84 12.74
CA LEU A 447 10.72 13.51 13.46
C LEU A 447 10.30 14.55 14.49
N ALA A 448 11.11 15.56 14.78
CA ALA A 448 10.75 16.60 15.76
C ALA A 448 9.35 17.20 15.50
N SER A 449 9.00 17.39 14.21
CA SER A 449 7.70 17.92 13.80
C SER A 449 6.54 16.90 13.81
N GLU A 450 6.84 15.60 13.84
CA GLU A 450 5.87 14.50 13.73
C GLU A 450 5.83 13.61 14.99
N SER A 451 6.57 13.98 16.04
CA SER A 451 6.79 13.19 17.27
C SER A 451 5.48 12.74 17.93
N GLN A 452 4.47 13.60 17.99
CA GLN A 452 3.17 13.29 18.59
C GLN A 452 2.44 12.17 17.83
N VAL A 453 2.52 12.16 16.51
CA VAL A 453 1.85 11.15 15.66
C VAL A 453 2.54 9.79 15.84
N VAL A 454 3.87 9.78 15.87
CA VAL A 454 4.65 8.57 16.10
C VAL A 454 4.39 7.99 17.50
N VAL A 455 4.31 8.82 18.53
CA VAL A 455 3.94 8.37 19.89
C VAL A 455 2.54 7.75 19.89
N ALA A 456 1.57 8.38 19.23
CA ALA A 456 0.21 7.85 19.12
C ALA A 456 0.19 6.48 18.41
N ALA A 457 1.02 6.30 17.38
CA ALA A 457 1.20 5.01 16.68
C ALA A 457 1.70 3.92 17.63
N PHE A 458 2.78 4.20 18.37
CA PHE A 458 3.34 3.23 19.32
C PHE A 458 2.40 2.92 20.47
N GLN A 459 1.69 3.91 21.01
CA GLN A 459 0.68 3.68 22.05
C GLN A 459 -0.44 2.77 21.54
N THR A 460 -0.86 2.94 20.29
CA THR A 460 -1.89 2.11 19.67
C THR A 460 -1.40 0.68 19.46
N LEU A 461 -0.20 0.49 18.88
CA LEU A 461 0.43 -0.83 18.72
C LEU A 461 0.59 -1.55 20.08
N SER A 462 1.05 -0.84 21.11
CA SER A 462 1.23 -1.38 22.47
C SER A 462 -0.08 -1.81 23.14
N ARG A 463 -1.20 -1.15 22.81
CA ARG A 463 -2.53 -1.56 23.29
C ARG A 463 -3.00 -2.84 22.60
N VAL A 464 -2.80 -2.93 21.28
CA VAL A 464 -3.13 -4.12 20.50
C VAL A 464 -2.34 -5.33 20.98
N ASP A 465 -1.03 -5.19 21.20
CA ASP A 465 -0.18 -6.28 21.68
C ASP A 465 -0.61 -6.76 23.09
N ARG A 466 -0.92 -5.84 24.01
CA ARG A 466 -1.44 -6.20 25.35
C ARG A 466 -2.77 -6.96 25.26
N SER A 467 -3.68 -6.52 24.40
CA SER A 467 -4.97 -7.20 24.18
C SER A 467 -4.79 -8.61 23.61
N ARG A 468 -3.83 -8.80 22.68
CA ARG A 468 -3.45 -10.12 22.15
C ARG A 468 -2.85 -11.03 23.23
N ARG A 469 -1.96 -10.52 24.08
CA ARG A 469 -1.38 -11.29 25.20
C ARG A 469 -2.44 -11.73 26.21
N GLN A 470 -3.43 -10.89 26.49
CA GLN A 470 -4.52 -11.20 27.41
C GLN A 470 -5.52 -12.22 26.84
N SER A 471 -5.70 -12.25 25.51
CA SER A 471 -6.64 -13.16 24.84
C SER A 471 -6.06 -14.53 24.49
N GLY A 472 -4.73 -14.67 24.39
CA GLY A 472 -4.10 -15.84 23.73
C GLY A 472 -2.93 -16.50 24.46
N GLY A 473 -3.13 -16.96 25.71
CA GLY A 473 -2.10 -17.69 26.46
C GLY A 473 -1.75 -19.10 25.96
N ILE A 474 -2.56 -19.71 25.07
CA ILE A 474 -2.42 -21.15 24.73
C ILE A 474 -2.53 -21.46 23.21
N ALA A 475 -3.03 -20.56 22.36
CA ALA A 475 -3.33 -20.86 20.95
C ALA A 475 -2.22 -20.55 19.91
N LYS A 476 -1.06 -20.01 20.35
CA LYS A 476 -0.06 -19.40 19.44
C LYS A 476 0.60 -20.36 18.46
N ASP A 477 0.80 -21.64 18.80
CA ASP A 477 1.53 -22.57 17.94
C ASP A 477 0.69 -23.12 16.78
N GLU A 478 -0.61 -23.37 17.02
CA GLU A 478 -1.53 -23.83 15.97
C GLU A 478 -1.86 -22.71 14.97
N GLU A 479 -1.96 -21.48 15.49
CA GLU A 479 -2.21 -20.28 14.70
C GLU A 479 -1.00 -19.94 13.80
N LEU A 480 0.23 -20.01 14.34
CA LEU A 480 1.45 -19.89 13.53
C LEU A 480 1.52 -20.97 12.44
N ARG A 481 1.11 -22.21 12.74
CA ARG A 481 1.07 -23.30 11.76
C ARG A 481 0.05 -23.02 10.64
N MET A 482 -1.13 -22.48 10.97
CA MET A 482 -2.15 -22.10 9.97
C MET A 482 -1.71 -20.91 9.10
N ILE A 483 -1.06 -19.90 9.67
CA ILE A 483 -0.56 -18.73 8.93
C ILE A 483 0.49 -19.17 7.90
N ARG A 484 1.41 -20.06 8.29
CA ARG A 484 2.39 -20.67 7.38
C ARG A 484 1.72 -21.41 6.22
N LYS A 485 0.67 -22.19 6.51
CA LYS A 485 -0.08 -22.92 5.48
C LYS A 485 -0.79 -21.97 4.50
N ARG A 486 -1.44 -20.92 4.99
CA ARG A 486 -2.13 -19.94 4.13
C ARG A 486 -1.18 -19.10 3.30
N LEU A 487 0.00 -18.74 3.83
CA LEU A 487 1.04 -18.06 3.06
C LEU A 487 1.52 -18.90 1.87
N ALA A 488 1.69 -20.21 2.06
CA ALA A 488 2.02 -21.13 0.97
C ALA A 488 0.89 -21.24 -0.08
N GLU A 489 -0.37 -21.29 0.36
CA GLU A 489 -1.53 -21.30 -0.55
C GLU A 489 -1.71 -19.98 -1.32
N TYR A 490 -1.42 -18.84 -0.69
CA TYR A 490 -1.46 -17.52 -1.34
C TYR A 490 -0.32 -17.34 -2.34
N ASP A 491 0.86 -17.85 -2.02
CA ASP A 491 1.99 -17.86 -2.94
C ASP A 491 1.73 -18.69 -4.19
N GLU A 492 1.11 -19.87 -4.02
CA GLU A 492 0.64 -20.72 -5.11
C GLU A 492 -0.42 -20.00 -5.98
N ARG A 493 -1.33 -19.24 -5.34
CA ARG A 493 -2.37 -18.48 -6.04
C ARG A 493 -1.83 -17.22 -6.72
N ALA A 494 -0.87 -16.52 -6.13
CA ALA A 494 -0.18 -15.38 -6.75
C ALA A 494 0.64 -15.81 -7.97
N SER A 495 1.33 -16.96 -7.86
CA SER A 495 2.09 -17.57 -8.96
C SER A 495 1.20 -18.01 -10.13
N SER A 496 -0.03 -18.47 -9.88
CA SER A 496 -0.98 -18.86 -10.95
C SER A 496 -1.64 -17.67 -11.66
N VAL A 497 -1.86 -16.55 -10.96
CA VAL A 497 -2.47 -15.34 -11.54
C VAL A 497 -1.45 -14.49 -12.32
N LEU A 498 -0.17 -14.53 -11.94
CA LEU A 498 0.89 -13.72 -12.56
C LEU A 498 1.58 -14.39 -13.76
N GLY A 499 1.13 -15.57 -14.21
CA GLY A 499 1.59 -16.18 -15.47
C GLY A 499 3.10 -16.50 -15.54
N GLY A 500 3.76 -16.48 -14.38
CA GLY A 500 5.18 -16.76 -14.22
C GLY A 500 5.38 -17.25 -12.80
N ARG A 501 6.06 -18.40 -12.67
CA ARG A 501 6.59 -18.91 -11.41
C ARG A 501 7.29 -17.76 -10.68
N LEU A 502 6.66 -17.21 -9.64
CA LEU A 502 7.41 -16.51 -8.61
C LEU A 502 8.08 -17.61 -7.80
N ASP A 503 9.29 -17.95 -8.22
CA ASP A 503 10.12 -18.92 -7.52
C ASP A 503 10.44 -18.32 -6.13
N LEU A 504 9.82 -18.85 -5.07
CA LEU A 504 10.09 -18.47 -3.67
C LEU A 504 11.49 -18.90 -3.18
N SER A 505 12.44 -19.07 -4.10
CA SER A 505 13.88 -19.00 -3.84
C SER A 505 14.34 -17.57 -3.48
N CYS A 506 13.40 -16.66 -3.20
CA CYS A 506 13.65 -15.28 -2.76
C CYS A 506 14.37 -15.24 -1.40
N ASP A 507 14.14 -16.18 -0.47
CA ASP A 507 14.83 -16.14 0.84
C ASP A 507 16.34 -16.45 0.74
N LYS A 508 16.75 -17.29 -0.22
CA LYS A 508 18.18 -17.56 -0.46
C LYS A 508 18.84 -16.50 -1.33
N GLU A 509 18.12 -15.97 -2.32
CA GLU A 509 18.63 -14.88 -3.16
C GLU A 509 18.70 -13.55 -2.38
N LEU A 510 17.80 -13.28 -1.42
CA LEU A 510 17.87 -12.14 -0.50
C LEU A 510 19.01 -12.29 0.52
N SER A 511 19.27 -13.50 1.03
CA SER A 511 20.40 -13.78 1.92
C SER A 511 21.74 -13.56 1.22
N LEU A 512 21.93 -14.17 0.05
CA LEU A 512 23.16 -14.04 -0.73
C LEU A 512 23.34 -12.61 -1.23
N GLY A 513 22.26 -11.99 -1.69
CA GLY A 513 22.23 -10.60 -2.12
C GLY A 513 22.61 -9.64 -1.02
N CYS A 514 22.02 -9.79 0.17
CA CYS A 514 22.34 -8.96 1.33
C CYS A 514 23.81 -9.13 1.74
N LEU A 515 24.35 -10.37 1.69
CA LEU A 515 25.76 -10.63 2.01
C LEU A 515 26.69 -9.94 1.01
N VAL A 516 26.49 -10.19 -0.29
CA VAL A 516 27.34 -9.70 -1.39
C VAL A 516 27.21 -8.18 -1.59
N THR A 517 26.08 -7.58 -1.24
CA THR A 517 25.89 -6.13 -1.29
C THR A 517 26.20 -5.42 0.03
N SER A 518 26.60 -6.16 1.07
CA SER A 518 26.94 -5.55 2.36
C SER A 518 28.27 -4.80 2.28
N PRO A 519 28.37 -3.60 2.91
CA PRO A 519 29.64 -2.89 3.07
C PRO A 519 30.71 -3.71 3.81
N PHE A 520 30.28 -4.65 4.66
CA PHE A 520 31.17 -5.55 5.36
C PHE A 520 31.88 -6.53 4.42
N PHE A 521 31.16 -7.10 3.44
CA PHE A 521 31.73 -8.00 2.46
C PHE A 521 32.74 -7.28 1.55
N ASP A 522 32.44 -6.05 1.14
CA ASP A 522 33.38 -5.21 0.39
C ASP A 522 34.63 -4.87 1.23
N ALA A 523 34.48 -4.55 2.52
CA ALA A 523 35.60 -4.29 3.41
C ALA A 523 36.47 -5.54 3.63
N LEU A 524 35.86 -6.72 3.74
CA LEU A 524 36.57 -7.99 3.84
C LEU A 524 37.36 -8.30 2.56
N ALA A 525 36.76 -8.09 1.39
CA ALA A 525 37.45 -8.26 0.11
C ALA A 525 38.64 -7.30 -0.02
N ALA A 526 38.46 -6.03 0.34
CA ALA A 526 39.54 -5.05 0.38
C ALA A 526 40.68 -5.46 1.33
N PHE A 527 40.33 -5.99 2.51
CA PHE A 527 41.33 -6.52 3.44
C PHE A 527 42.12 -7.69 2.86
N VAL A 528 41.45 -8.65 2.19
CA VAL A 528 42.13 -9.80 1.56
C VAL A 528 43.03 -9.34 0.41
N ILE A 529 42.68 -8.29 -0.34
CA ILE A 529 43.56 -7.69 -1.37
C ILE A 529 44.85 -7.13 -0.74
N LEU A 530 44.73 -6.37 0.36
CA LEU A 530 45.89 -5.84 1.08
C LEU A 530 46.74 -6.96 1.67
N PHE A 531 46.10 -7.97 2.24
CA PHE A 531 46.77 -9.15 2.79
C PHE A 531 47.51 -9.93 1.71
N ASN A 532 46.89 -10.14 0.55
CA ASN A 532 47.54 -10.79 -0.59
C ASN A 532 48.76 -10.00 -1.08
N SER A 533 48.65 -8.67 -1.13
CA SER A 533 49.78 -7.79 -1.50
C SER A 533 50.96 -7.94 -0.53
N PHE A 534 50.68 -8.09 0.76
CA PHE A 534 51.69 -8.38 1.77
C PHE A 534 52.32 -9.77 1.59
N VAL A 535 51.52 -10.80 1.35
CA VAL A 535 52.00 -12.18 1.11
C VAL A 535 52.91 -12.24 -0.11
N VAL A 536 52.54 -11.58 -1.22
CA VAL A 536 53.38 -11.49 -2.43
C VAL A 536 54.69 -10.76 -2.14
N GLY A 537 54.65 -9.65 -1.38
CA GLY A 537 55.87 -8.95 -0.98
C GLY A 537 56.81 -9.84 -0.15
N TRP A 538 56.24 -10.63 0.75
CA TRP A 538 56.99 -11.58 1.58
C TRP A 538 57.55 -12.75 0.75
N GLU A 539 56.77 -13.28 -0.20
CA GLU A 539 57.21 -14.32 -1.14
C GLU A 539 58.45 -13.87 -1.92
N VAL A 540 58.41 -12.66 -2.50
CA VAL A 540 59.55 -12.10 -3.25
C VAL A 540 60.80 -11.92 -2.38
N GLU A 541 60.64 -11.45 -1.15
CA GLU A 541 61.77 -11.30 -0.22
C GLU A 541 62.34 -12.67 0.20
N TRP A 542 61.48 -13.65 0.42
CA TRP A 542 61.87 -15.01 0.75
C TRP A 542 62.63 -15.66 -0.41
N ASP A 543 62.11 -15.58 -1.63
CA ASP A 543 62.73 -16.16 -2.83
C ASP A 543 64.08 -15.51 -3.14
N ALA A 544 64.28 -14.25 -2.76
CA ALA A 544 65.56 -13.58 -2.89
C ALA A 544 66.61 -14.09 -1.88
N ALA A 545 66.17 -14.49 -0.68
CA ALA A 545 67.03 -14.95 0.41
C ALA A 545 67.25 -16.47 0.43
N ASN A 546 66.30 -17.23 -0.10
CA ASN A 546 66.18 -18.67 0.08
C ASN A 546 65.94 -19.37 -1.26
N THR A 547 66.53 -20.55 -1.45
CA THR A 547 66.34 -21.38 -2.67
C THR A 547 65.22 -22.42 -2.53
N GLN A 548 64.61 -22.53 -1.35
CA GLN A 548 63.53 -23.47 -1.07
C GLN A 548 62.24 -22.71 -0.79
N ASP A 549 61.16 -23.17 -1.41
CA ASP A 549 59.82 -22.62 -1.22
C ASP A 549 59.39 -22.74 0.25
N ASN A 550 58.76 -21.68 0.75
CA ASN A 550 58.17 -21.70 2.08
C ASN A 550 56.74 -22.25 2.01
N PRO A 551 56.45 -23.41 2.63
CA PRO A 551 55.10 -24.01 2.57
C PRO A 551 54.03 -23.11 3.19
N VAL A 552 54.40 -22.22 4.12
CA VAL A 552 53.47 -21.27 4.74
C VAL A 552 53.06 -20.19 3.76
N ILE A 553 54.01 -19.62 3.01
CA ILE A 553 53.74 -18.59 2.00
C ILE A 553 52.84 -19.18 0.89
N GLN A 554 53.12 -20.41 0.46
CA GLN A 554 52.31 -21.13 -0.53
C GLN A 554 50.86 -21.37 -0.04
N ALA A 555 50.69 -21.74 1.24
CA ALA A 555 49.37 -21.93 1.83
C ALA A 555 48.58 -20.62 1.92
N LEU A 556 49.22 -19.52 2.31
CA LEU A 556 48.59 -18.20 2.38
C LEU A 556 48.21 -17.68 0.99
N SER A 557 49.07 -17.85 -0.01
CA SER A 557 48.77 -17.52 -1.41
C SER A 557 47.58 -18.33 -1.93
N SER A 558 47.52 -19.63 -1.63
CA SER A 558 46.40 -20.49 -1.99
C SER A 558 45.08 -20.06 -1.32
N PHE A 559 45.13 -19.60 -0.07
CA PHE A 559 43.98 -19.06 0.64
C PHE A 559 43.43 -17.79 -0.03
N CYS A 560 44.30 -16.83 -0.38
CA CYS A 560 43.89 -15.60 -1.08
C CYS A 560 43.21 -15.92 -2.42
N ASN A 561 43.81 -16.83 -3.21
CA ASN A 561 43.24 -17.25 -4.50
C ASN A 561 41.86 -17.92 -4.34
N PHE A 562 41.71 -18.78 -3.34
CA PHE A 562 40.42 -19.40 -3.04
C PHE A 562 39.36 -18.36 -2.65
N PHE A 563 39.73 -17.38 -1.83
CA PHE A 563 38.83 -16.30 -1.44
C PHE A 563 38.37 -15.47 -2.64
N PHE A 564 39.28 -15.05 -3.53
CA PHE A 564 38.92 -14.30 -4.73
C PHE A 564 38.01 -15.10 -5.67
N LEU A 565 38.28 -16.40 -5.84
CA LEU A 565 37.40 -17.26 -6.62
C LEU A 565 35.99 -17.32 -6.01
N LEU A 566 35.89 -17.51 -4.68
CA LEU A 566 34.62 -17.54 -3.98
C LEU A 566 33.87 -16.21 -4.12
N GLU A 567 34.57 -15.10 -3.96
CA GLU A 567 34.03 -13.74 -4.09
C GLU A 567 33.43 -13.49 -5.48
N VAL A 568 34.17 -13.82 -6.54
CA VAL A 568 33.71 -13.68 -7.93
C VAL A 568 32.52 -14.60 -8.20
N LEU A 569 32.55 -15.84 -7.72
CA LEU A 569 31.43 -16.77 -7.89
C LEU A 569 30.16 -16.27 -7.18
N LEU A 570 30.28 -15.72 -5.98
CA LEU A 570 29.17 -15.14 -5.24
C LEU A 570 28.57 -13.94 -5.98
N ARG A 571 29.42 -13.03 -6.50
CA ARG A 571 28.97 -11.88 -7.29
C ARG A 571 28.35 -12.27 -8.63
N LEU A 572 28.95 -13.21 -9.37
CA LEU A 572 28.39 -13.70 -10.63
C LEU A 572 27.05 -14.40 -10.42
N THR A 573 26.93 -15.19 -9.36
CA THR A 573 25.69 -15.88 -9.02
C THR A 573 24.57 -14.89 -8.70
N PHE A 574 24.90 -13.84 -7.94
CA PHE A 574 23.91 -12.84 -7.52
C PHE A 574 23.56 -11.84 -8.64
N PHE A 575 24.56 -11.19 -9.25
CA PHE A 575 24.32 -10.15 -10.26
C PHE A 575 24.03 -10.71 -11.65
N ARG A 576 24.33 -11.99 -11.93
CA ARG A 576 24.10 -12.62 -13.25
C ARG A 576 24.64 -11.74 -14.39
N CYS A 577 23.81 -11.39 -15.38
CA CYS A 577 24.18 -10.52 -16.49
C CYS A 577 24.49 -9.08 -16.05
N ASP A 578 23.92 -8.61 -14.93
CA ASP A 578 24.16 -7.26 -14.39
C ASP A 578 25.58 -7.08 -13.86
N PHE A 579 26.29 -8.18 -13.59
CA PHE A 579 27.70 -8.16 -13.25
C PHE A 579 28.54 -7.44 -14.33
N PHE A 580 28.17 -7.62 -15.60
CA PHE A 580 28.90 -7.07 -16.74
C PHE A 580 28.29 -5.76 -17.27
N THR A 581 26.99 -5.53 -17.09
CA THR A 581 26.27 -4.40 -17.69
C THR A 581 26.13 -3.20 -16.76
N ASN A 582 26.21 -3.38 -15.44
CA ASN A 582 26.01 -2.30 -14.48
C ASN A 582 27.16 -1.28 -14.54
N ARG A 583 26.86 -0.08 -15.06
CA ARG A 583 27.85 0.96 -15.36
C ARG A 583 28.59 1.50 -14.13
N GLU A 584 27.95 1.49 -12.96
CA GLU A 584 28.55 1.99 -11.72
C GLU A 584 29.53 0.98 -11.10
N ARG A 585 29.24 -0.31 -11.25
CA ARG A 585 30.03 -1.40 -10.62
C ARG A 585 30.99 -2.09 -11.57
N ARG A 586 30.85 -1.85 -12.89
CA ARG A 586 31.66 -2.49 -13.92
C ARG A 586 33.16 -2.33 -13.72
N ALA A 587 33.63 -1.16 -13.24
CA ALA A 587 35.05 -0.94 -12.98
C ALA A 587 35.57 -1.83 -11.85
N TRP A 588 34.79 -1.97 -10.78
CA TRP A 588 35.12 -2.84 -9.65
C TRP A 588 35.01 -4.33 -9.99
N ASN A 589 34.00 -4.72 -10.77
CA ASN A 589 33.82 -6.11 -11.20
C ASN A 589 34.86 -6.57 -12.24
N LEU A 590 35.50 -5.63 -12.94
CA LEU A 590 36.58 -5.91 -13.89
C LEU A 590 37.94 -6.03 -13.21
N PHE A 591 38.13 -5.25 -12.14
CA PHE A 591 39.29 -5.33 -11.26
C PHE A 591 39.25 -6.65 -10.48
#